data_AF-A0A3Q8XNZ1-F1
#
_entry.id   AF-A0A3Q8XNZ1-F1
#
_cell.length_a   1.000
_cell.length_b   1.000
_cell.length_c   1.000
_cell.angle_alpha   90.00
_cell.angle_beta   90.00
_cell.angle_gamma   90.00
#
_symmetry.space_group_name_H-M   'P 1'
#
loop_
_entity.id
_entity.type
_entity.pdbx_description
1 polymer ?
#
loop_
_entity_poly.entity_id
_entity_poly.type
_entity_poly.pdbx_seq_one_letter_code
_entity_poly.pdbx_strand_id
1 'polypeptide(L)'
;MADRLFDRPLSVRHNESVTVQICSVRDALDFLEEKILGRQDRGYEVLVQDCHDVLEYRKPIRALYDAFLRLALHEDLLVDPASTILWMRGKRRGRGSSSP
;
A
#
# COMPACT_ATOMS: atom_id res chain seq x y z
N MET A 1 -9.77 -14.34 -12.69
CA MET A 1 -10.02 -13.01 -12.10
C MET A 1 -8.81 -12.15 -12.41
N ALA A 2 -9.01 -10.95 -12.97
CA ALA A 2 -7.89 -10.05 -13.27
C ALA A 2 -7.29 -9.53 -11.96
N ASP A 3 -6.00 -9.80 -11.76
CA ASP A 3 -5.26 -9.25 -10.63
C ASP A 3 -5.06 -7.74 -10.82
N ARG A 4 -5.37 -6.97 -9.78
CA ARG A 4 -5.30 -5.50 -9.83
C ARG A 4 -3.91 -5.06 -9.39
N LEU A 5 -3.07 -4.72 -10.35
CA LEU A 5 -1.69 -4.30 -10.12
C LEU A 5 -1.61 -2.86 -9.65
N PHE A 6 -0.74 -2.60 -8.68
CA PHE A 6 -0.37 -1.24 -8.30
C PHE A 6 0.50 -0.61 -9.40
N ASP A 7 0.37 0.71 -9.54
CA ASP A 7 1.16 1.52 -10.49
C ASP A 7 2.67 1.46 -10.17
N ARG A 8 3.01 1.22 -8.91
CA ARG A 8 4.34 0.88 -8.44
C ARG A 8 4.26 -0.16 -7.33
N PRO A 9 5.20 -1.12 -7.27
CA PRO A 9 5.28 -2.04 -6.16
C PRO A 9 5.71 -1.32 -4.86
N LEU A 10 5.28 -1.83 -3.72
CA LEU A 10 5.76 -1.41 -2.39
C LEU A 10 6.69 -2.47 -1.82
N SER A 11 7.92 -2.10 -1.50
CA SER A 11 8.85 -3.00 -0.82
C SER A 11 8.66 -2.90 0.69
N VAL A 12 8.18 -3.98 1.31
CA VAL A 12 7.93 -4.05 2.76
C VAL A 12 8.75 -5.16 3.41
N ARG A 13 9.14 -4.93 4.66
CA ARG A 13 9.79 -5.90 5.52
C ARG A 13 8.73 -6.86 6.02
N HIS A 14 8.81 -8.11 5.60
CA HIS A 14 7.95 -9.16 6.12
C HIS A 14 8.40 -9.58 7.52
N ASN A 15 9.69 -9.85 7.68
CA ASN A 15 10.37 -10.20 8.93
C ASN A 15 11.75 -9.52 9.00
N GLU A 16 12.50 -9.73 10.08
CA GLU A 16 13.81 -9.07 10.30
C GLU A 16 14.76 -9.18 9.10
N SER A 17 14.76 -10.35 8.43
CA SER A 17 15.65 -10.67 7.31
C SER A 17 14.95 -10.80 5.95
N VAL A 18 13.62 -10.66 5.89
CA VAL A 18 12.85 -10.92 4.67
C VAL A 18 12.13 -9.65 4.22
N THR A 19 12.38 -9.26 2.97
CA THR A 19 11.67 -8.20 2.27
C THR A 19 10.81 -8.81 1.17
N VAL A 20 9.59 -8.32 1.02
CA VAL A 20 8.65 -8.73 -0.03
C VAL A 20 8.19 -7.50 -0.82
N GLN A 21 7.79 -7.72 -2.07
CA GLN A 21 7.32 -6.65 -2.94
C GLN A 21 5.83 -6.81 -3.22
N ILE A 22 5.05 -5.87 -2.68
CA ILE A 22 3.61 -5.82 -2.89
C ILE A 22 3.31 -5.20 -4.24
N CYS A 23 3.05 -6.04 -5.24
CA CYS A 23 2.78 -5.63 -6.62
C CYS A 23 1.29 -5.46 -6.92
N SER A 24 0.40 -6.05 -6.11
CA SER A 24 -1.03 -6.11 -6.41
C SER A 24 -1.91 -6.16 -5.18
N VAL A 25 -3.23 -6.04 -5.40
CA VAL A 25 -4.23 -6.20 -4.34
C VAL A 25 -4.17 -7.58 -3.71
N ARG A 26 -3.90 -8.63 -4.50
CA ARG A 26 -3.82 -9.99 -3.97
C ARG A 26 -2.56 -10.20 -3.13
N ASP A 27 -1.44 -9.65 -3.57
CA ASP A 27 -0.18 -9.68 -2.80
C ASP A 27 -0.34 -8.93 -1.47
N ALA A 28 -1.05 -7.78 -1.49
CA ALA A 28 -1.37 -7.03 -0.28
C ALA A 28 -2.27 -7.83 0.67
N LEU A 29 -3.28 -8.52 0.14
CA LEU A 29 -4.21 -9.33 0.93
C LEU A 29 -3.47 -10.48 1.63
N ASP A 30 -2.65 -11.23 0.89
CA ASP A 30 -1.84 -12.34 1.41
C ASP A 30 -0.96 -11.87 2.58
N PHE A 31 -0.20 -10.79 2.37
CA PHE A 31 0.64 -10.18 3.40
C PHE A 31 -0.15 -9.77 4.66
N LEU A 32 -1.34 -9.21 4.51
CA LEU A 32 -2.17 -8.75 5.62
C LEU A 32 -2.77 -9.93 6.40
N GLU A 33 -3.23 -10.98 5.71
CA GLU A 33 -3.79 -12.17 6.34
C GLU A 33 -2.73 -12.89 7.19
N GLU A 34 -1.50 -13.02 6.70
CA GLU A 34 -0.38 -13.57 7.47
C GLU A 34 -0.10 -12.76 8.75
N LYS A 35 -0.15 -11.42 8.66
CA LYS A 35 0.09 -10.53 9.82
C LYS A 35 -1.04 -10.57 10.86
N ILE A 36 -2.30 -10.66 10.44
CA ILE A 36 -3.46 -10.73 11.35
C ILE A 36 -3.41 -11.99 12.20
N LEU A 37 -2.99 -13.12 11.62
CA LEU A 37 -2.80 -14.37 12.36
C LEU A 37 -1.78 -14.23 13.50
N GLY A 38 -0.79 -13.35 13.35
CA GLY A 38 0.21 -13.04 14.38
C GLY A 38 -0.17 -11.88 15.31
N ARG A 39 -1.07 -10.97 14.89
CA ARG A 39 -1.41 -9.75 15.64
C ARG A 39 -2.82 -9.26 15.30
N GLN A 40 -3.74 -9.31 16.26
CA GLN A 40 -5.10 -8.75 16.14
C GLN A 40 -5.10 -7.23 16.23
N ASP A 41 -4.59 -6.58 15.17
CA ASP A 41 -4.59 -5.13 15.06
C ASP A 41 -5.66 -4.66 14.07
N ARG A 42 -6.54 -3.77 14.55
CA ARG A 42 -7.68 -3.25 13.77
C ARG A 42 -7.26 -2.56 12.48
N GLY A 43 -6.04 -2.03 12.39
CA GLY A 43 -5.53 -1.40 11.18
C GLY A 43 -5.39 -2.39 10.02
N TYR A 44 -5.02 -3.64 10.31
CA TYR A 44 -4.86 -4.69 9.31
C TYR A 44 -6.22 -5.21 8.83
N GLU A 45 -7.18 -5.38 9.75
CA GLU A 45 -8.55 -5.81 9.41
C GLU A 45 -9.25 -4.81 8.45
N VAL A 46 -9.08 -3.51 8.69
CA VAL A 46 -9.63 -2.47 7.80
C VAL A 46 -8.99 -2.56 6.42
N LEU A 47 -7.69 -2.82 6.33
CA LEU A 47 -6.99 -2.95 5.06
C LEU A 47 -7.40 -4.19 4.26
N VAL A 48 -7.66 -5.30 4.94
CA VAL A 48 -8.26 -6.50 4.30
C VAL A 48 -9.62 -6.15 3.69
N GLN A 49 -10.46 -5.43 4.42
CA GLN A 49 -11.75 -4.97 3.89
C GLN A 49 -11.58 -4.05 2.66
N ASP A 50 -10.60 -3.14 2.69
CA ASP A 50 -10.26 -2.28 1.56
C ASP A 50 -9.78 -3.08 0.33
N CYS A 51 -9.03 -4.18 0.53
CA CYS A 51 -8.67 -5.09 -0.55
C CYS A 51 -9.91 -5.68 -1.22
N HIS A 52 -10.88 -6.17 -0.44
CA HIS A 52 -12.15 -6.68 -0.97
C HIS A 52 -12.93 -5.60 -1.72
N ASP A 53 -13.07 -4.40 -1.16
CA ASP A 53 -13.74 -3.27 -1.82
C ASP A 53 -13.11 -2.94 -3.18
N VAL A 54 -11.78 -2.99 -3.30
CA VAL A 54 -11.08 -2.72 -4.57
C VAL A 54 -11.29 -3.84 -5.58
N LEU A 55 -11.30 -5.11 -5.15
CA LEU A 55 -11.60 -6.27 -6.01
C LEU A 55 -13.05 -6.24 -6.50
N GLU A 56 -13.97 -5.76 -5.67
CA GLU A 56 -15.39 -5.55 -6.00
C GLU A 56 -15.65 -4.22 -6.74
N TYR A 57 -14.62 -3.48 -7.13
CA TYR A 57 -14.73 -2.19 -7.85
C TYR A 57 -15.46 -1.08 -7.05
N ARG A 58 -15.65 -1.26 -5.74
CA ARG A 58 -16.29 -0.30 -4.82
C ARG A 58 -15.35 0.83 -4.43
N LYS A 59 -14.03 0.56 -4.43
CA LYS A 59 -12.99 1.56 -4.17
C LYS A 59 -11.94 1.61 -5.28
N PRO A 60 -11.31 2.79 -5.50
CA PRO A 60 -10.20 2.90 -6.43
C PRO A 60 -8.95 2.24 -5.83
N ILE A 61 -8.19 1.51 -6.66
CA ILE A 61 -6.93 0.86 -6.25
C ILE A 61 -5.92 1.84 -5.63
N ARG A 62 -5.96 3.11 -6.04
CA ARG A 62 -5.13 4.20 -5.50
C ARG A 62 -5.41 4.46 -4.02
N ALA A 63 -6.64 4.30 -3.56
CA ALA A 63 -7.01 4.49 -2.15
C ALA A 63 -6.40 3.38 -1.28
N LEU A 64 -6.49 2.13 -1.73
CA LEU A 64 -5.84 1.00 -1.07
C LEU A 64 -4.32 1.17 -1.01
N TYR A 65 -3.68 1.57 -2.11
CA TYR A 65 -2.24 1.82 -2.14
C TYR A 65 -1.81 2.84 -1.08
N ASP A 66 -2.53 3.95 -0.99
CA ASP A 66 -2.26 5.04 -0.05
C ASP A 66 -2.56 4.65 1.40
N ALA A 67 -3.59 3.82 1.64
CA ALA A 67 -3.88 3.24 2.96
C ALA A 67 -2.79 2.25 3.39
N PHE A 68 -2.40 1.34 2.52
CA PHE A 68 -1.36 0.35 2.77
C PHE A 68 -0.02 1.02 3.07
N LEU A 69 0.32 2.06 2.30
CA LEU A 69 1.53 2.81 2.53
C LEU A 69 1.54 3.54 3.89
N ARG A 70 0.40 4.14 4.28
CA ARG A 70 0.27 4.76 5.61
C ARG A 70 0.49 3.75 6.73
N LEU A 71 -0.10 2.56 6.63
CA LEU A 71 0.12 1.48 7.59
C LEU A 71 1.60 1.09 7.61
N ALA A 72 2.20 0.85 6.44
CA ALA A 72 3.59 0.44 6.33
C ALA A 72 4.56 1.51 6.86
N LEU A 73 4.22 2.80 6.77
CA LEU A 73 4.97 3.89 7.41
C LEU A 73 4.79 3.90 8.94
N HIS A 74 3.56 3.69 9.42
CA HIS A 74 3.25 3.67 10.85
C HIS A 74 3.95 2.52 11.57
N GLU A 75 4.01 1.36 10.91
CA GLU A 75 4.54 0.11 11.45
C GLU A 75 6.04 -0.10 11.15
N ASP A 76 6.73 0.89 10.57
CA ASP A 76 8.14 0.81 10.15
C ASP A 76 8.45 -0.39 9.22
N LEU A 77 7.50 -0.72 8.35
CA LEU A 77 7.62 -1.86 7.42
C LEU A 77 8.27 -1.47 6.11
N LEU A 78 8.33 -0.19 5.73
CA LEU A 78 8.93 0.20 4.44
C LEU A 78 10.45 0.07 4.44
N VAL A 79 10.98 -0.62 3.43
CA VAL A 79 12.43 -0.72 3.24
C VAL A 79 13.05 0.60 2.80
N ASP A 80 12.36 1.36 1.96
CA ASP A 80 12.77 2.70 1.55
C ASP A 80 11.59 3.68 1.58
N PRO A 81 11.28 4.25 2.77
CA PRO A 81 10.17 5.18 2.91
C PRO A 81 10.43 6.50 2.17
N ALA A 82 11.69 6.95 2.10
CA ALA A 82 12.05 8.24 1.52
C ALA A 82 11.75 8.34 0.01
N SER A 83 12.18 7.36 -0.81
CA SER A 83 11.90 7.37 -2.25
C SER A 83 10.42 7.14 -2.55
N THR A 84 9.76 6.34 -1.72
CA THR A 84 8.31 6.06 -1.85
C THR A 84 7.48 7.32 -1.61
N ILE A 85 7.77 8.08 -0.56
CA ILE A 85 7.11 9.36 -0.25
C ILE A 85 7.42 10.43 -1.30
N LEU A 86 8.66 10.50 -1.79
CA LEU A 86 9.09 11.47 -2.80
C LEU A 86 8.26 11.35 -4.08
N TRP A 87 8.00 10.12 -4.53
CA TRP A 87 7.17 9.87 -5.71
C TRP A 87 5.70 10.26 -5.52
N MET A 88 5.14 9.98 -4.34
CA MET A 88 3.79 10.41 -4.02
C MET A 88 3.64 11.94 -4.00
N ARG A 89 4.65 12.65 -3.46
CA ARG A 89 4.71 14.12 -3.52
C ARG A 89 4.84 14.63 -4.96
N GLY A 90 5.56 13.90 -5.82
CA GLY A 90 5.68 14.18 -7.24
C GLY A 90 4.35 14.15 -8.01
N LYS A 91 3.40 13.28 -7.64
CA LYS A 91 2.03 13.27 -8.21
C LYS A 91 1.13 14.43 -7.73
N ARG A 92 1.60 15.28 -6.79
CA ARG A 92 0.86 16.43 -6.23
C ARG A 92 1.31 17.77 -6.82
N ARG A 93 1.82 17.80 -8.07
CA ARG A 93 2.07 19.03 -8.83
C ARG A 93 1.22 19.07 -10.09
N GLY A 94 -0.03 19.48 -9.88
CA GLY A 94 -0.99 19.85 -10.91
C GLY A 94 -1.85 21.00 -10.40
N ARG A 95 -1.23 22.14 -10.06
CA ARG A 95 -1.92 23.42 -9.86
C ARG A 95 -1.07 24.53 -10.46
N GLY A 96 -1.54 25.01 -11.62
CA GLY A 96 -1.46 26.36 -12.17
C GLY A 96 -0.17 27.16 -12.04
N SER A 97 0.45 27.41 -13.20
CA SER A 97 0.89 28.73 -13.69
C SER A 97 1.32 29.79 -12.67
N SER A 98 2.59 30.21 -12.75
CA SER A 98 2.98 31.56 -13.18
C SER A 98 4.51 31.63 -13.26
N SER A 99 5.01 31.84 -14.48
CA SER A 99 6.39 32.25 -14.75
C SER A 99 6.55 33.75 -14.44
N PRO A 100 7.68 34.21 -13.89
CA PRO A 100 8.17 35.56 -14.15
C PRO A 100 8.86 35.67 -15.51
#